data_AF-A0A3B9W4W4-F1
#
_entry.id   AF-A0A3B9W4W4-F1
#
_cell.length_a   1.000
_cell.length_b   1.000
_cell.length_c   1.000
_cell.angle_alpha   90.00
_cell.angle_beta   90.00
_cell.angle_gamma   90.00
#
_symmetry.space_group_name_H-M   'P 1'
#
loop_
_entity.id
_entity.type
_entity.pdbx_description
1 polymer ?
#
loop_
_entity_poly.entity_id
_entity_poly.type
_entity_poly.pdbx_seq_one_letter_code
_entity_poly.pdbx_strand_id
1 'polypeptide(L)' 'YDANGNATYNPANKTELANVAGYQTFRQVAYAGSFEGYTTLGLGVRARLPFRVFTLDGPGTGSRLVIDVAHFW' A
#
# COMPACT_ATOMS: atom_id res chain seq x y z
N TYR A 1 9.03 -0.22 -12.71
CA TYR A 1 10.18 0.42 -13.36
C TYR A 1 9.83 0.62 -14.83
N ASP A 2 10.17 1.75 -15.42
CA ASP A 2 9.95 2.00 -16.85
C ASP A 2 11.09 1.39 -17.69
N ALA A 3 11.01 1.53 -19.02
CA ALA A 3 12.03 1.02 -19.93
C ALA A 3 13.43 1.61 -19.69
N ASN A 4 13.54 2.72 -18.96
CA ASN A 4 14.80 3.40 -18.64
C ASN A 4 15.31 3.07 -17.23
N GLY A 5 14.63 2.17 -16.50
CA GLY A 5 15.02 1.82 -15.14
C GLY A 5 14.61 2.85 -14.08
N ASN A 6 13.66 3.74 -14.36
CA ASN A 6 13.10 4.64 -13.36
C ASN A 6 11.96 3.98 -12.59
N ALA A 7 11.86 4.22 -11.29
CA ALA A 7 10.69 3.80 -10.52
C ALA A 7 9.41 4.47 -11.08
N THR A 8 8.39 3.66 -11.34
CA THR A 8 7.12 4.11 -11.94
C THR A 8 6.12 4.62 -10.91
N TYR A 9 6.36 4.33 -9.62
CA TYR A 9 5.58 4.85 -8.51
C TYR A 9 6.41 5.89 -7.75
N ASN A 10 6.03 7.16 -7.86
CA ASN A 10 6.74 8.27 -7.22
C ASN A 10 5.75 9.17 -6.48
N PRO A 11 5.34 8.80 -5.25
CA PRO A 11 4.37 9.57 -4.48
C PRO A 11 4.97 10.89 -3.97
N ALA A 12 4.15 11.95 -3.91
CA ALA A 12 4.58 13.26 -3.42
C ALA A 12 5.02 13.22 -1.94
N ASN A 13 4.34 12.41 -1.13
CA ASN A 13 4.70 12.17 0.26
C ASN A 13 5.02 10.68 0.44
N LYS A 14 6.28 10.36 0.77
CA LYS A 14 6.72 8.97 0.94
C LYS A 14 6.39 8.39 2.31
N THR A 15 6.18 9.23 3.33
CA THR A 15 5.89 8.76 4.69
C THR A 15 4.40 8.63 4.95
N GLU A 16 3.57 9.46 4.31
CA GLU A 16 2.10 9.42 4.43
C GLU A 16 1.43 9.41 3.05
N LEU A 17 1.29 8.22 2.48
CA LEU A 17 0.71 8.00 1.15
C LEU A 17 -0.80 8.26 1.10
N ALA A 18 -1.48 8.12 2.24
CA ALA A 18 -2.90 8.37 2.38
C ALA A 18 -3.19 8.93 3.78
N ASN A 19 -4.16 9.85 3.86
CA ASN A 19 -4.65 10.32 5.15
C ASN A 19 -5.52 9.23 5.80
N VAL A 20 -5.00 8.59 6.85
CA VAL A 20 -5.70 7.52 7.58
C VAL A 20 -6.23 7.95 8.95
N ALA A 21 -6.19 9.24 9.29
CA ALA A 21 -6.56 9.73 10.63
C ALA A 21 -8.00 9.38 11.05
N GLY A 22 -8.91 9.17 10.10
CA GLY A 22 -10.30 8.76 10.36
C GLY A 22 -10.51 7.26 10.57
N TYR A 23 -9.48 6.43 10.39
CA TYR A 23 -9.59 4.97 10.49
C TYR A 23 -9.10 4.49 11.86
N GLN A 24 -9.92 3.69 12.54
CA GLN A 24 -9.56 3.18 13.87
C GLN A 24 -8.37 2.21 13.82
N THR A 25 -8.25 1.42 12.75
CA THR A 25 -7.25 0.37 12.61
C THR A 25 -5.90 0.86 12.10
N PHE A 26 -5.89 1.83 11.19
CA PHE A 26 -4.69 2.25 10.48
C PHE A 26 -3.98 3.40 11.18
N ARG A 27 -2.65 3.40 11.07
CA ARG A 27 -1.78 4.45 11.62
C ARG A 27 -0.95 5.16 10.58
N GLN A 28 -0.60 4.47 9.50
CA GLN A 28 0.25 5.02 8.46
C GLN A 28 0.13 4.17 7.19
N VAL A 29 0.33 4.79 6.04
CA VAL A 29 0.65 4.08 4.79
C VAL A 29 1.92 4.72 4.25
N ALA A 30 3.02 3.95 4.20
CA ALA A 30 4.34 4.46 3.86
C ALA A 30 4.89 3.79 2.59
N TYR A 31 5.61 4.54 1.78
CA TYR A 31 6.43 4.01 0.69
C TYR A 31 7.78 3.61 1.26
N ALA A 32 8.07 2.31 1.22
CA ALA A 32 9.29 1.72 1.75
C ALA A 32 10.36 1.51 0.66
N GLY A 33 10.14 2.06 -0.54
CA GLY A 33 11.09 2.02 -1.64
C GLY A 33 10.65 1.16 -2.81
N SER A 34 11.43 1.26 -3.88
CA SER A 34 11.33 0.38 -5.04
C SER A 34 12.70 -0.21 -5.30
N PHE A 35 12.73 -1.48 -5.67
CA PHE A 35 13.96 -2.21 -6.01
C PHE A 35 13.61 -3.34 -6.97
N GLU A 36 14.38 -3.53 -8.03
CA GLU A 36 14.29 -4.69 -8.95
C GLU A 36 12.86 -5.07 -9.40
N GLY A 37 12.04 -4.09 -9.80
CA GLY A 37 10.65 -4.35 -10.23
C GLY A 37 9.62 -4.35 -9.09
N TYR A 38 10.05 -4.40 -7.84
CA TYR A 38 9.19 -4.36 -6.67
C TYR A 38 8.96 -2.95 -6.17
N THR A 39 7.76 -2.71 -5.66
CA THR A 39 7.40 -1.52 -4.88
C THR A 39 6.96 -2.00 -3.51
N THR A 40 7.66 -1.56 -2.48
CA THR A 40 7.38 -1.95 -1.11
C THR A 40 6.54 -0.86 -0.44
N LEU A 41 5.42 -1.26 0.14
CA LEU A 41 4.55 -0.40 0.94
C LEU A 41 4.49 -0.93 2.37
N GLY A 42 4.51 -0.04 3.35
CA GLY A 42 4.26 -0.33 4.75
C GLY A 42 2.84 0.09 5.14
N LEU A 43 2.09 -0.79 5.79
CA LEU A 43 0.79 -0.48 6.38
C LEU A 43 0.91 -0.53 7.91
N GLY A 44 0.95 0.63 8.54
CA GLY A 44 0.94 0.75 10.00
C GLY A 44 -0.43 0.43 10.57
N VAL A 45 -0.49 -0.51 11.50
CA VAL A 45 -1.72 -0.94 12.19
C VAL A 45 -1.61 -0.72 13.68
N ARG A 46 -2.74 -0.49 14.36
CA ARG A 46 -2.77 -0.20 15.81
C ARG A 46 -2.31 -1.38 16.69
N ALA A 47 -2.39 -2.60 16.18
CA ALA A 47 -2.05 -3.85 16.86
C ALA A 47 -1.83 -4.95 15.81
N ARG A 48 -1.29 -6.10 16.23
CA ARG A 48 -1.26 -7.30 15.38
C ARG A 48 -2.69 -7.82 15.18
N LEU A 49 -3.22 -7.67 13.97
CA LEU A 49 -4.59 -8.01 13.61
C LEU A 49 -4.59 -8.99 12.43
N PRO A 50 -5.57 -9.90 12.34
CA PRO A 50 -5.76 -10.73 11.16
C PRO A 50 -5.98 -9.86 9.93
N PHE A 51 -5.44 -10.31 8.80
CA PHE A 51 -5.63 -9.67 7.51
C PHE A 51 -5.68 -10.72 6.40
N ARG A 52 -6.25 -10.32 5.26
CA ARG A 52 -6.17 -11.07 4.00
C ARG A 52 -5.75 -10.14 2.87
N VAL A 53 -5.13 -10.72 1.85
CA VAL A 53 -4.65 -10.00 0.68
C VAL A 53 -5.16 -10.69 -0.58
N PHE A 54 -5.71 -9.91 -1.50
CA PHE A 54 -6.20 -10.41 -2.78
C PHE A 54 -6.18 -9.31 -3.84
N THR A 55 -6.32 -9.70 -5.10
CA THR A 55 -6.41 -8.77 -6.22
C THR A 55 -7.84 -8.70 -6.75
N LEU A 56 -8.23 -7.52 -7.22
CA LEU A 56 -9.43 -7.29 -8.03
C LEU A 56 -8.99 -6.74 -9.39
N ASP A 57 -9.83 -6.87 -10.41
CA ASP A 57 -9.61 -6.18 -11.68
C ASP A 57 -9.56 -4.68 -11.44
N GLY A 58 -8.61 -3.96 -12.07
CA GLY A 58 -8.36 -2.54 -11.83
C GLY A 58 -8.34 -1.75 -13.14
N PRO A 59 -8.59 -0.43 -13.11
CA PRO A 59 -9.07 0.30 -14.28
C PRO A 59 -8.21 0.04 -15.54
N GLY A 60 -8.90 -0.21 -16.66
CA GLY A 60 -8.24 -0.62 -17.90
C GLY A 60 -7.66 -2.03 -17.80
N THR A 61 -6.38 -2.17 -18.10
CA THR A 61 -5.63 -3.44 -18.07
C THR A 61 -4.88 -3.68 -16.75
N GLY A 62 -5.23 -2.91 -15.71
CA GLY A 62 -4.54 -2.96 -14.41
C GLY A 62 -5.19 -3.92 -13.42
N SER A 63 -4.60 -3.98 -12.22
CA SER A 63 -5.16 -4.69 -11.07
C SER A 63 -5.21 -3.76 -9.87
N ARG A 64 -6.17 -3.99 -8.98
CA ARG A 64 -6.23 -3.41 -7.64
C ARG A 64 -5.75 -4.44 -6.64
N LEU A 65 -4.77 -4.09 -5.83
CA LEU A 65 -4.38 -4.89 -4.66
C LEU A 65 -5.23 -4.44 -3.46
N VAL A 66 -5.89 -5.40 -2.79
CA VAL A 66 -6.71 -5.14 -1.61
C VAL A 66 -6.09 -5.83 -0.40
N ILE A 67 -5.98 -5.08 0.69
CA ILE A 67 -5.53 -5.56 1.99
C ILE A 67 -6.67 -5.29 2.99
N ASP A 68 -7.42 -6.33 3.33
CA ASP A 68 -8.49 -6.24 4.32
C ASP A 68 -7.93 -6.58 5.70
N VAL A 69 -8.08 -5.67 6.66
CA VAL A 69 -7.58 -5.83 8.03
C VAL A 69 -8.76 -5.79 9.00
N ALA A 70 -8.83 -6.77 9.92
CA ALA A 70 -9.87 -6.82 10.94
C ALA A 70 -9.81 -5.60 11.88
N HIS A 71 -10.96 -5.16 12.38
CA HIS A 71 -11.01 -4.05 13.35
C HIS A 71 -10.71 -4.51 14.78
N PHE A 72 -11.05 -5.75 15.11
CA PHE A 72 -10.94 -6.36 16.43
C PHE A 72 -10.54 -7.83 16.29
N TRP A 73 -10.13 -8.45 17.41
CA TRP A 73 -10.06 -9.89 17.56
C TRP A 73 -11.42 -10.43 17.99
#